data_AF-A0A2J0U406-F1
#
_entry.id   AF-A0A2J0U406-F1
#
_cell.length_a   1.000
_cell.length_b   1.000
_cell.length_c   1.000
_cell.angle_alpha   90.00
_cell.angle_beta   90.00
_cell.angle_gamma   90.00
#
_symmetry.space_group_name_H-M   'P 1'
#
loop_
_entity.id
_entity.type
_entity.pdbx_description
1 polymer ?
#
loop_
_entity_poly.entity_id
_entity_poly.type
_entity_poly.pdbx_seq_one_letter_code
_entity_poly.pdbx_strand_id
1 'polypeptide(L)'
;MKAILLAAMLSLIPVSWASAQPLPSELTQLGIVAGMPYAKAKRLLDAAGWQASRVQGAPESLEGFPEVGCQKGAKQCATTFEKGGQQIEMRLGTTLAGQPFVQGVD
;
A
#
# COMPACT_ATOMS: atom_id res chain seq x y z
N MET A 1 -39.36 44.44 23.27
CA MET A 1 -39.54 43.53 22.11
C MET A 1 -38.24 43.48 21.31
N LYS A 2 -37.90 42.29 20.80
CA LYS A 2 -36.79 41.92 19.90
C LYS A 2 -35.40 41.68 20.52
N ALA A 3 -35.13 40.42 20.86
CA ALA A 3 -33.79 39.85 20.78
C ALA A 3 -33.72 39.08 19.45
N ILE A 4 -32.82 39.48 18.56
CA ILE A 4 -32.56 38.81 17.28
C ILE A 4 -31.45 37.79 17.57
N LEU A 5 -31.79 36.50 17.60
CA LEU A 5 -30.83 35.42 17.66
C LEU A 5 -30.37 35.09 16.23
N LEU A 6 -29.13 35.50 15.90
CA LEU A 6 -28.43 35.11 14.69
C LEU A 6 -27.89 33.68 14.86
N ALA A 7 -28.58 32.71 14.27
CA ALA A 7 -28.08 31.34 14.17
C ALA A 7 -27.05 31.27 13.04
N ALA A 8 -25.76 31.21 13.40
CA ALA A 8 -24.68 30.93 12.48
C ALA A 8 -24.72 29.45 12.08
N MET A 9 -25.16 29.17 10.86
CA MET A 9 -25.07 27.84 10.25
C MET A 9 -23.60 27.56 9.93
N LEU A 10 -22.92 26.76 10.75
CA LEU A 10 -21.59 26.23 10.41
C LEU A 10 -21.75 25.17 9.30
N SER A 11 -21.43 25.57 8.08
CA SER A 11 -21.27 24.65 6.94
C SER A 11 -20.07 23.74 7.20
N LEU A 12 -20.32 22.50 7.65
CA LEU A 12 -19.31 21.46 7.67
C LEU A 12 -19.03 21.02 6.22
N ILE A 13 -17.97 21.57 5.63
CA ILE A 13 -17.43 21.07 4.37
C ILE A 13 -16.75 19.73 4.71
N PRO A 14 -17.20 18.58 4.17
CA PRO A 14 -16.46 17.34 4.34
C PRO A 14 -15.14 17.50 3.59
N VAL A 15 -14.06 17.66 4.35
CA VAL A 15 -12.70 17.51 3.84
C VAL A 15 -12.61 16.09 3.29
N SER A 16 -12.30 15.96 2.00
CA SER A 16 -12.01 14.68 1.36
C SER A 16 -10.81 14.05 2.05
N TRP A 17 -11.05 13.26 3.09
CA TRP A 17 -10.15 12.18 3.46
C TRP A 17 -10.17 11.23 2.28
N ALA A 18 -9.07 11.22 1.52
CA ALA A 18 -8.71 10.08 0.73
C ALA A 18 -8.63 8.91 1.70
N SER A 19 -9.73 8.17 1.80
CA SER A 19 -9.83 6.96 2.60
C SER A 19 -8.74 6.02 2.10
N ALA A 20 -7.76 5.73 2.94
CA ALA A 20 -6.92 4.55 2.76
C ALA A 20 -7.88 3.39 2.52
N GLN A 21 -7.86 2.82 1.32
CA GLN A 21 -8.82 1.81 0.94
C GLN A 21 -8.61 0.65 1.92
N PRO A 22 -9.68 0.17 2.59
CA PRO A 22 -9.52 -0.98 3.45
C PRO A 22 -8.91 -2.09 2.60
N LEU A 23 -7.81 -2.66 3.09
CA LEU A 23 -7.15 -3.77 2.45
C LEU A 23 -8.22 -4.81 2.09
N PRO A 24 -8.20 -5.36 0.86
CA PRO A 24 -9.13 -6.42 0.50
C PRO A 24 -9.16 -7.44 1.62
N SER A 25 -10.36 -7.80 2.10
CA SER A 25 -10.52 -8.75 3.21
C SER A 25 -9.71 -10.04 3.01
N GLU A 26 -9.53 -10.41 1.74
CA GLU A 26 -8.64 -11.47 1.28
C GLU A 26 -7.19 -11.33 1.79
N LEU A 27 -6.57 -10.14 1.73
CA LEU A 27 -5.20 -9.94 2.23
C LEU A 27 -5.08 -10.11 3.74
N THR A 28 -6.09 -9.63 4.47
CA THR A 28 -6.16 -9.81 5.92
C THR A 28 -6.30 -11.30 6.26
N GLN A 29 -7.06 -12.05 5.45
CA GLN A 29 -7.20 -13.51 5.59
C GLN A 29 -5.91 -14.27 5.23
N LEU A 30 -5.08 -13.73 4.33
CA LEU A 30 -3.76 -14.28 4.02
C LEU A 30 -2.74 -14.09 5.15
N GLY A 31 -3.05 -13.30 6.18
CA GLY A 31 -2.18 -13.08 7.33
C GLY A 31 -0.89 -12.34 6.98
N ILE A 32 -0.91 -11.52 5.92
CA ILE A 32 0.22 -10.67 5.55
C ILE A 32 0.34 -9.53 6.56
N VAL A 33 1.51 -9.41 7.18
CA VAL A 33 1.78 -8.43 8.25
C VAL A 33 3.09 -7.70 8.00
N ALA A 34 3.22 -6.50 8.56
CA ALA A 34 4.49 -5.77 8.56
C ALA A 34 5.62 -6.60 9.20
N GLY A 35 6.82 -6.50 8.65
CA GLY A 35 7.99 -7.29 9.04
C GLY A 35 8.09 -8.67 8.39
N MET A 36 7.05 -9.15 7.70
CA MET A 36 7.11 -10.41 6.95
C MET A 36 8.14 -10.33 5.83
N PRO A 37 9.01 -11.36 5.63
CA PRO A 37 9.88 -11.41 4.45
C PRO A 37 9.05 -11.33 3.17
N TYR A 38 9.44 -10.46 2.24
CA TYR A 38 8.67 -10.24 1.01
C TYR A 38 8.50 -11.53 0.21
N ALA A 39 9.54 -12.36 0.11
CA ALA A 39 9.45 -13.66 -0.57
C ALA A 39 8.34 -14.57 0.01
N LYS A 40 8.07 -14.47 1.32
CA LYS A 40 6.96 -15.21 1.96
C LYS A 40 5.61 -14.57 1.61
N ALA A 41 5.50 -13.24 1.71
CA ALA A 41 4.27 -12.52 1.36
C ALA A 41 3.88 -12.74 -0.11
N LYS A 42 4.86 -12.65 -1.03
CA LYS A 42 4.69 -12.93 -2.45
C LYS A 42 4.15 -14.33 -2.70
N ARG A 43 4.68 -15.37 -2.05
CA ARG A 43 4.16 -16.74 -2.19
C ARG A 43 2.70 -16.88 -1.76
N LEU A 44 2.28 -16.19 -0.70
CA LEU A 44 0.88 -16.18 -0.25
C LEU A 44 -0.03 -15.50 -1.27
N LEU A 45 0.42 -14.37 -1.83
CA LEU A 45 -0.28 -13.63 -2.87
C LEU A 45 -0.39 -14.43 -4.17
N ASP A 46 0.71 -15.02 -4.63
CA ASP A 46 0.76 -15.88 -5.81
C ASP A 46 -0.21 -17.07 -5.66
N ALA A 47 -0.23 -17.72 -4.48
CA ALA A 47 -1.17 -18.81 -4.19
C ALA A 47 -2.64 -18.37 -4.15
N ALA A 48 -2.89 -17.10 -3.83
CA ALA A 48 -4.22 -16.48 -3.85
C ALA A 48 -4.60 -15.90 -5.23
N GLY A 49 -3.75 -16.06 -6.24
CA GLY A 49 -3.99 -15.63 -7.62
C GLY A 49 -3.69 -14.16 -7.90
N TRP A 50 -2.94 -13.49 -7.02
CA TRP A 50 -2.41 -12.15 -7.26
C TRP A 50 -1.14 -12.21 -8.10
N GLN A 51 -0.95 -11.23 -8.97
CA GLN A 51 0.24 -11.14 -9.83
C GLN A 51 1.01 -9.87 -9.52
N ALA A 52 2.31 -10.02 -9.26
CA ALA A 52 3.18 -8.88 -9.00
C ALA A 52 3.53 -8.15 -10.31
N SER A 53 3.42 -6.83 -10.31
CA SER A 53 3.86 -5.94 -11.38
C SER A 53 4.74 -4.83 -10.80
N ARG A 54 5.69 -4.35 -11.60
CA ARG A 54 6.56 -3.24 -11.17
C ARG A 54 5.75 -1.95 -11.15
N VAL A 55 5.90 -1.19 -10.06
CA VAL A 55 5.39 0.19 -9.98
C VAL A 55 5.97 1.01 -11.13
N GLN A 56 5.11 1.67 -11.90
CA GLN A 56 5.53 2.51 -13.02
C GLN A 56 6.34 3.70 -12.52
N GLY A 57 7.43 4.02 -13.23
CA GLY A 57 8.27 5.18 -12.91
C GLY A 57 9.26 4.97 -11.76
N ALA A 58 9.34 3.77 -11.17
CA ALA A 58 10.41 3.44 -10.23
C ALA A 58 11.77 3.39 -10.97
N PRO A 59 12.76 4.22 -10.59
CA PRO A 59 14.01 4.36 -11.33
C PRO A 59 14.92 3.13 -11.23
N GLU A 60 14.81 2.36 -10.16
CA GLU A 60 15.63 1.19 -9.89
C GLU A 60 14.74 -0.01 -9.57
N SER A 61 15.25 -1.22 -9.79
CA SER A 61 14.65 -2.43 -9.23
C SER A 61 15.56 -3.07 -8.21
N LEU A 62 14.94 -3.73 -7.24
CA LEU A 62 15.65 -4.42 -6.19
C LEU A 62 16.32 -5.67 -6.75
N GLU A 63 17.58 -5.89 -6.37
CA GLU A 63 18.33 -7.08 -6.78
C GLU A 63 17.63 -8.37 -6.32
N GLY A 64 17.48 -9.33 -7.22
CA GLY A 64 16.77 -10.59 -6.96
C GLY A 64 15.23 -10.47 -6.94
N PHE A 65 14.68 -9.27 -7.00
CA PHE A 65 13.23 -9.00 -7.01
C PHE A 65 12.90 -7.96 -8.10
N PRO A 66 12.99 -8.33 -9.39
CA PRO A 66 12.80 -7.39 -10.50
C PRO A 66 11.41 -6.74 -10.50
N GLU A 67 10.39 -7.34 -9.92
CA GLU A 67 9.06 -6.76 -9.74
C GLU A 67 9.01 -5.62 -8.72
N VAL A 68 10.01 -5.52 -7.84
CA VAL A 68 10.07 -4.47 -6.82
C VAL A 68 10.78 -3.25 -7.38
N GLY A 69 10.05 -2.15 -7.51
CA GLY A 69 10.58 -0.84 -7.88
C GLY A 69 11.02 -0.06 -6.66
N CYS A 70 12.21 0.55 -6.68
CA CYS A 70 12.74 1.35 -5.60
C CYS A 70 13.02 2.79 -6.04
N GLN A 71 12.77 3.74 -5.14
CA GLN A 71 13.25 5.10 -5.29
C GLN A 71 14.78 5.14 -5.15
N LYS A 72 15.41 6.11 -5.82
CA LYS A 72 16.86 6.29 -5.81
C LYS A 72 17.37 6.42 -4.37
N GLY A 73 18.28 5.54 -3.96
CA GLY A 73 18.80 5.49 -2.59
C GLY A 73 18.06 4.55 -1.63
N ALA A 74 17.20 3.66 -2.17
CA ALA A 74 16.76 2.40 -1.57
C ALA A 74 15.99 2.43 -0.22
N LYS A 75 15.43 3.57 0.19
CA LYS A 75 14.66 3.66 1.46
C LYS A 75 13.18 3.32 1.31
N GLN A 76 12.65 3.42 0.09
CA GLN A 76 11.25 3.21 -0.22
C GLN A 76 11.18 2.37 -1.49
N CYS A 77 10.78 1.11 -1.33
CA CYS A 77 10.54 0.19 -2.43
C CYS A 77 9.07 -0.21 -2.41
N ALA A 78 8.51 -0.48 -3.57
CA ALA A 78 7.13 -0.92 -3.69
C ALA A 78 6.98 -1.88 -4.88
N THR A 79 5.96 -2.72 -4.79
CA THR A 79 5.50 -3.55 -5.90
C THR A 79 3.99 -3.43 -5.95
N THR A 80 3.44 -3.50 -7.14
CA THR A 80 2.01 -3.58 -7.34
C THR A 80 1.61 -5.05 -7.40
N PHE A 81 0.44 -5.40 -6.86
CA PHE A 81 -0.18 -6.69 -7.09
C PHE A 81 -1.57 -6.51 -7.68
N GLU A 82 -1.90 -7.32 -8.68
CA GLU A 82 -3.16 -7.23 -9.42
C GLU A 82 -3.92 -8.57 -9.39
N LYS A 83 -5.25 -8.49 -9.25
CA LYS A 83 -6.16 -9.63 -9.31
C LYS A 83 -7.56 -9.17 -9.70
N GLY A 84 -8.12 -9.70 -10.79
CA GLY A 84 -9.54 -9.50 -11.13
C GLY A 84 -9.99 -8.03 -11.23
N GLY A 85 -9.10 -7.13 -11.68
CA GLY A 85 -9.37 -5.69 -11.74
C GLY A 85 -9.13 -4.92 -10.44
N GLN A 86 -8.70 -5.61 -9.37
CA GLN A 86 -8.19 -4.99 -8.15
C GLN A 86 -6.69 -4.82 -8.25
N GLN A 87 -6.18 -3.75 -7.66
CA GLN A 87 -4.77 -3.43 -7.55
C GLN A 87 -4.47 -3.04 -6.11
N ILE A 88 -3.34 -3.52 -5.59
CA ILE A 88 -2.80 -3.10 -4.29
C ILE A 88 -1.34 -2.69 -4.47
N GLU A 89 -0.91 -1.69 -3.71
CA GLU A 89 0.51 -1.34 -3.65
C GLU A 89 1.08 -1.90 -2.35
N MET A 90 2.10 -2.76 -2.45
CA MET A 90 2.82 -3.27 -1.29
C MET A 90 4.11 -2.49 -1.10
N ARG A 91 4.18 -1.74 0.01
CA ARG A 91 5.39 -1.03 0.43
C ARG A 91 6.36 -1.99 1.10
N LEU A 92 7.62 -1.87 0.73
CA LEU A 92 8.71 -2.73 1.16
C LEU A 92 9.85 -1.91 1.76
N GLY A 93 10.33 -2.37 2.90
CA GLY A 93 11.62 -1.97 3.45
C GLY A 93 12.69 -2.97 3.06
N THR A 94 13.96 -2.58 3.17
CA THR A 94 15.11 -3.46 2.94
C THR A 94 15.92 -3.60 4.23
N THR A 95 16.35 -4.81 4.54
CA THR A 95 17.31 -5.06 5.61
C THR A 95 18.70 -4.56 5.21
N LEU A 96 19.65 -4.50 6.15
CA LEU A 96 21.06 -4.18 5.86
C LEU A 96 21.70 -5.14 4.84
N ALA A 97 21.18 -6.37 4.72
CA ALA A 97 21.60 -7.38 3.76
C ALA A 97 20.85 -7.29 2.41
N GLY A 98 20.06 -6.23 2.18
CA GLY A 98 19.30 -6.03 0.95
C GLY A 98 18.03 -6.88 0.83
N GLN A 99 17.69 -7.68 1.84
CA GLN A 99 16.48 -8.52 1.80
C GLN A 99 15.22 -7.69 2.05
N PRO A 100 14.20 -7.75 1.18
CA PRO A 100 12.96 -6.99 1.34
C PRO A 100 12.01 -7.59 2.38
N PHE A 101 11.29 -6.72 3.10
CA PHE A 101 10.23 -7.09 4.03
C PHE A 101 9.02 -6.14 3.91
N VAL A 102 7.84 -6.65 4.23
CA VAL A 102 6.58 -5.89 4.15
C VAL A 102 6.58 -4.76 5.16
N GLN A 103 6.31 -3.52 4.71
CA GLN A 103 6.02 -2.38 5.59
C GLN A 103 4.52 -2.14 5.71
N GLY A 104 3.78 -2.42 4.65
CA GLY A 104 2.34 -2.29 4.61
C GLY A 104 1.83 -2.42 3.18
N VAL A 105 0.53 -2.26 3.04
CA VAL A 105 -0.19 -2.29 1.77
C VAL A 105 -1.11 -1.08 1.73
N ASP A 106 -1.27 -0.49 0.56
CA ASP A 106 -2.20 0.61 0.24
C ASP A 106 -3.16 0.21 -0.86
#